data_AF-A0A0Q4F921-F1
#
_entry.id   AF-A0A0Q4F921-F1
#
_cell.length_a   1.000
_cell.length_b   1.000
_cell.length_c   1.000
_cell.angle_alpha   90.00
_cell.angle_beta   90.00
_cell.angle_gamma   90.00
#
_symmetry.space_group_name_H-M   'P 1'
#
loop_
_entity.id
_entity.type
_entity.pdbx_description
1 polymer ?
#
loop_
_entity_poly.entity_id
_entity_poly.type
_entity_poly.pdbx_seq_one_letter_code
_entity_poly.pdbx_strand_id
1 'polypeptide(L)'
;MLFALHAYAIGERGPFFYNQRMQAELRSLFSTDVDDLASYAPGETFCLTLRAVVGPVDLPGEESFDFELCSPAWLAAEVEREHLVSGRFHLFMVRFDFTAVERYVAKRIAQATGTDWPEIATKLARWSRWEFEDYVELPPKR
;
A
#
# COMPACT_ATOMS: atom_id res chain seq x y z
N MET A 1 15.27 -2.45 66.92
CA MET A 1 14.00 -2.30 67.66
C MET A 1 13.07 -1.42 66.81
N LEU A 2 12.02 -2.05 66.26
CA LEU A 2 10.76 -1.54 65.66
C LEU A 2 10.79 -0.27 64.76
N PHE A 3 10.59 -0.37 63.43
CA PHE A 3 9.32 -0.48 62.66
C PHE A 3 8.43 0.78 62.63
N ALA A 4 8.28 1.39 61.45
CA ALA A 4 7.00 1.79 60.84
C ALA A 4 7.19 2.37 59.41
N LEU A 5 7.15 1.49 58.42
CA LEU A 5 6.84 1.81 57.02
C LEU A 5 5.32 2.01 56.92
N HIS A 6 4.86 3.12 56.35
CA HIS A 6 3.47 3.24 55.91
C HIS A 6 3.33 2.58 54.54
N ALA A 7 2.54 1.51 54.53
CA ALA A 7 2.10 0.80 53.35
C ALA A 7 1.13 1.66 52.52
N TYR A 8 1.29 1.63 51.20
CA TYR A 8 0.16 1.72 50.28
C TYR A 8 0.34 0.62 49.24
N ALA A 9 -0.51 -0.39 49.34
CA ALA A 9 -0.72 -1.38 48.30
C ALA A 9 -2.14 -1.20 47.76
N ILE A 10 -2.29 -1.70 46.53
CA ILE A 10 -3.51 -2.12 45.84
C ILE A 10 -3.98 -1.18 44.73
N GLY A 11 -3.79 -1.67 43.52
CA GLY A 11 -4.29 -1.16 42.26
C GLY A 11 -3.58 -1.89 41.12
N GLU A 12 -3.67 -3.23 41.10
CA GLU A 12 -3.21 -4.04 39.97
C GLU A 12 -3.89 -3.54 38.69
N ARG A 13 -3.14 -2.84 37.83
CA ARG A 13 -3.55 -2.61 36.45
C ARG A 13 -3.01 -3.78 35.65
N GLY A 14 -3.90 -4.71 35.29
CA GLY A 14 -3.63 -5.71 34.26
C GLY A 14 -3.23 -5.03 32.93
N PRO A 15 -2.60 -5.76 32.00
CA PRO A 15 -2.05 -5.17 30.80
C PRO A 15 -3.22 -4.77 29.88
N PHE A 16 -3.52 -3.48 29.83
CA PHE A 16 -4.22 -2.91 28.69
C PHE A 16 -3.25 -3.00 27.51
N PHE A 17 -3.29 -4.11 26.78
CA PHE A 17 -2.73 -4.15 25.43
C PHE A 17 -3.52 -3.13 24.61
N TYR A 18 -2.95 -1.93 24.46
CA TYR A 18 -3.42 -1.01 23.44
C TYR A 18 -3.23 -1.75 22.11
N ASN A 19 -4.33 -2.15 21.48
CA ASN A 19 -4.37 -2.63 20.10
C ASN A 19 -4.01 -1.44 19.19
N GLN A 20 -2.75 -1.01 19.19
CA GLN A 20 -2.29 -0.03 18.23
C GLN A 20 -2.21 -0.74 16.88
N ARG A 21 -3.17 -0.41 16.02
CA ARG A 21 -3.09 -0.79 14.62
C ARG A 21 -2.11 0.15 13.94
N MET A 22 -1.14 -0.42 13.27
CA MET A 22 -0.26 0.29 12.36
C MET A 22 -1.10 0.86 11.20
N GLN A 23 -0.68 2.02 10.71
CA GLN A 23 -1.25 2.71 9.56
C GLN A 23 -0.15 2.89 8.52
N ALA A 24 -0.55 2.94 7.24
CA ALA A 24 0.34 3.21 6.13
C ALA A 24 0.01 4.55 5.46
N GLU A 25 1.03 5.12 4.84
CA GLU A 25 0.96 6.35 4.06
C GLU A 25 1.61 6.17 2.68
N LEU A 26 1.07 6.88 1.69
CA LEU A 26 1.71 7.02 0.40
C LEU A 26 2.85 8.03 0.54
N ARG A 27 4.08 7.62 0.22
CA ARG A 27 5.25 8.50 0.26
C ARG A 27 5.58 9.11 -1.09
N SER A 28 5.46 8.31 -2.15
CA SER A 28 5.58 8.79 -3.52
C SER A 28 4.77 7.94 -4.47
N LEU A 29 4.39 8.54 -5.60
CA LEU A 29 3.71 7.88 -6.69
C LEU A 29 4.34 8.34 -8.00
N PHE A 30 4.91 7.41 -8.77
CA PHE A 30 5.60 7.73 -10.02
C PHE A 30 5.44 6.60 -11.04
N SER A 31 5.96 6.83 -12.25
CA SER A 31 6.03 5.83 -13.33
C SER A 31 7.46 5.71 -13.81
N THR A 32 7.85 4.53 -14.30
CA THR A 32 9.11 4.35 -15.05
C THR A 32 8.95 4.68 -16.54
N ASP A 33 7.70 4.76 -17.00
CA ASP A 33 7.37 4.94 -18.42
C ASP A 33 7.12 6.43 -18.75
N VAL A 34 6.88 7.26 -17.74
CA VAL A 34 6.51 8.67 -17.85
C VAL A 34 7.25 9.50 -16.80
N ASP A 35 8.08 10.44 -17.24
CA ASP A 35 8.91 11.28 -16.37
C ASP A 35 8.09 12.25 -15.50
N ASP A 36 7.07 12.90 -16.08
CA ASP A 36 6.22 13.87 -15.39
C ASP A 36 4.74 13.50 -15.53
N LEU A 37 4.22 12.80 -14.53
CA LEU A 37 2.81 12.43 -14.45
C LEU A 37 1.87 13.63 -14.28
N ALA A 38 2.35 14.78 -13.79
CA ALA A 38 1.49 15.95 -13.60
C ALA A 38 1.18 16.65 -14.93
N SER A 39 2.08 16.58 -15.91
CA SER A 39 1.86 17.10 -17.27
C SER A 39 1.48 16.03 -18.29
N TYR A 40 1.50 14.74 -17.91
CA TYR A 40 1.10 13.64 -18.77
C TYR A 40 -0.36 13.75 -19.20
N ALA A 41 -0.59 13.83 -20.51
CA ALA A 41 -1.91 13.98 -21.12
C ALA A 41 -2.09 12.97 -22.27
N PRO A 42 -2.34 11.68 -21.96
CA PRO A 42 -2.57 10.69 -22.99
C PRO A 42 -3.90 10.92 -23.72
N GLY A 43 -4.05 10.28 -24.87
CA GLY A 43 -5.33 10.18 -25.56
C GLY A 43 -6.35 9.30 -24.83
N GLU A 44 -7.42 8.92 -25.51
CA GLU A 44 -8.49 8.10 -24.91
C GLU A 44 -8.04 6.68 -24.56
N THR A 45 -7.09 6.14 -25.32
CA THR A 45 -6.52 4.80 -25.10
C THR A 45 -5.15 4.92 -24.45
N PHE A 46 -5.06 4.55 -23.18
CA PHE A 46 -3.81 4.49 -22.43
C PHE A 46 -3.81 3.35 -21.41
N CYS A 47 -2.60 2.92 -21.03
CA CYS A 47 -2.31 2.02 -19.92
C CYS A 47 -0.85 2.26 -19.53
N LEU A 48 -0.60 2.58 -18.26
CA LEU A 48 0.75 2.88 -17.75
C LEU A 48 0.98 2.22 -16.39
N THR A 49 2.23 1.84 -16.16
CA THR A 49 2.66 1.29 -14.88
C THR A 49 2.86 2.43 -13.88
N LEU A 50 2.22 2.34 -12.73
CA LEU A 50 2.47 3.22 -11.59
C LEU A 50 3.08 2.44 -10.42
N ARG A 51 4.06 3.06 -9.77
CA ARG A 51 4.68 2.59 -8.54
C ARG A 51 4.29 3.49 -7.39
N ALA A 52 3.59 2.92 -6.41
CA ALA A 52 3.37 3.55 -5.12
C ALA A 52 4.49 3.10 -4.16
N VAL A 53 5.22 4.06 -3.59
CA VAL A 53 6.12 3.81 -2.46
C VAL A 53 5.34 4.07 -1.19
N VAL A 54 5.25 3.06 -0.34
CA VAL A 54 4.38 3.04 0.84
C VAL A 54 5.21 2.71 2.07
N GLY A 55 4.98 3.44 3.15
CA GLY A 55 5.64 3.18 4.43
C GLY A 55 4.67 3.26 5.60
N PRO A 56 5.08 2.77 6.78
CA PRO A 56 4.34 2.99 8.02
C PRO A 56 4.37 4.48 8.41
N VAL A 57 3.23 4.99 8.89
CA VAL A 57 3.11 6.37 9.39
C VAL A 57 4.07 6.57 10.58
N ASP A 58 4.78 7.70 10.58
CA ASP A 58 5.72 8.13 11.64
C ASP A 58 6.88 7.14 11.93
N LEU A 59 7.14 6.18 11.03
CA LEU A 59 8.15 5.15 11.20
C LEU A 59 9.04 5.02 9.95
N PRO A 60 10.31 4.64 10.09
CA PRO A 60 11.20 4.44 8.95
C PRO A 60 10.83 3.18 8.15
N GLY A 61 11.38 3.09 6.92
CA GLY A 61 11.14 1.98 5.99
C GLY A 61 10.04 2.29 4.99
N GLU A 62 10.13 1.68 3.81
CA GLU A 62 9.16 1.79 2.73
C GLU A 62 9.35 0.65 1.75
N GLU A 63 8.29 0.33 1.02
CA GLU A 63 8.27 -0.72 0.01
C GLU A 63 7.47 -0.29 -1.21
N SER A 64 7.77 -0.93 -2.33
CA SER A 64 7.17 -0.64 -3.64
C SER A 64 5.97 -1.53 -3.95
N PHE A 65 4.92 -0.88 -4.45
CA PHE A 65 3.66 -1.50 -4.87
C PHE A 65 3.29 -1.04 -6.27
N ASP A 66 3.37 -1.94 -7.25
CA ASP A 66 3.15 -1.61 -8.67
C ASP A 66 1.76 -2.00 -9.15
N PHE A 67 1.12 -1.16 -9.97
CA PHE A 67 -0.18 -1.46 -10.58
C PHE A 67 -0.32 -0.74 -11.92
N GLU A 68 -1.23 -1.24 -12.77
CA GLU A 68 -1.55 -0.63 -14.05
C GLU A 68 -2.70 0.37 -13.88
N LEU A 69 -2.57 1.55 -14.45
CA LEU A 69 -3.67 2.49 -14.61
C LEU A 69 -4.04 2.56 -16.09
N CYS A 70 -5.22 2.08 -16.45
CA CYS A 70 -5.61 1.94 -17.85
C CYS A 70 -6.97 2.59 -18.13
N SER A 71 -7.16 3.02 -19.37
CA SER A 71 -8.45 3.49 -19.85
C SER A 71 -9.40 2.32 -20.11
N PRO A 72 -10.73 2.53 -20.03
CA PRO A 72 -11.69 1.55 -20.52
C PRO A 72 -11.52 1.23 -22.01
N ALA A 73 -11.09 2.21 -22.82
CA ALA A 73 -10.82 2.00 -24.25
C ALA A 73 -9.66 1.01 -24.47
N TRP A 74 -8.61 1.09 -23.65
CA TRP A 74 -7.52 0.11 -23.66
C TRP A 74 -8.02 -1.29 -23.28
N LEU A 75 -8.82 -1.41 -22.22
CA LEU A 75 -9.37 -2.71 -21.81
C LEU A 75 -10.23 -3.34 -22.91
N ALA A 76 -11.07 -2.55 -23.59
CA ALA A 76 -11.89 -3.02 -24.69
C ALA A 76 -11.02 -3.57 -25.84
N ALA A 77 -10.00 -2.83 -26.26
CA ALA A 77 -9.07 -3.27 -27.30
C ALA A 77 -8.31 -4.55 -26.90
N GLU A 78 -7.89 -4.66 -25.64
CA GLU A 78 -7.19 -5.84 -25.13
C GLU A 78 -8.07 -7.08 -25.05
N VAL A 79 -9.34 -6.94 -24.64
CA VAL A 79 -10.30 -8.05 -24.62
C VAL A 79 -10.66 -8.49 -26.04
N GLU A 80 -10.79 -7.57 -26.99
CA GLU A 80 -10.96 -7.92 -28.41
C GLU A 80 -9.77 -8.71 -28.96
N ARG A 81 -8.56 -8.38 -28.51
CA ARG A 81 -7.31 -8.98 -28.96
C ARG A 81 -7.02 -10.34 -28.32
N GLU A 82 -7.22 -10.47 -27.01
CA GLU A 82 -6.83 -11.65 -26.21
C GLU A 82 -8.01 -12.56 -25.83
N HIS A 83 -9.25 -12.15 -26.12
CA HIS A 83 -10.52 -12.78 -25.72
C HIS A 83 -10.79 -12.87 -24.21
N LEU A 84 -9.76 -12.85 -23.37
CA LEU A 84 -9.83 -12.94 -21.92
C LEU A 84 -8.68 -12.16 -21.29
N VAL A 85 -8.99 -11.23 -20.40
CA VAL A 85 -8.00 -10.42 -19.67
C VAL A 85 -8.24 -10.55 -18.17
N SER A 86 -7.16 -10.76 -17.40
CA SER A 86 -7.23 -10.72 -15.93
C SER A 86 -7.18 -9.27 -15.44
N GLY A 87 -8.17 -8.86 -14.65
CA GLY A 87 -8.24 -7.50 -14.11
C GLY A 87 -7.42 -7.27 -12.83
N ARG A 88 -6.78 -8.29 -12.25
CA ARG A 88 -5.95 -8.08 -11.03
C ARG A 88 -4.81 -7.11 -11.38
N PHE A 89 -4.51 -6.21 -10.46
CA PHE A 89 -3.51 -5.15 -10.60
C PHE A 89 -3.86 -4.04 -11.60
N HIS A 90 -5.09 -4.01 -12.14
CA HIS A 90 -5.54 -2.93 -13.01
C HIS A 90 -6.53 -2.01 -12.29
N LEU A 91 -6.27 -0.70 -12.37
CA LEU A 91 -7.23 0.35 -12.07
C LEU A 91 -7.67 0.99 -13.38
N PHE A 92 -8.96 1.36 -13.46
CA PHE A 92 -9.52 1.94 -14.67
C PHE A 92 -9.95 3.39 -14.46
N MET A 93 -9.54 4.26 -15.38
CA MET A 93 -9.85 5.69 -15.36
C MET A 93 -10.19 6.18 -16.76
N VAL A 94 -11.36 6.82 -16.91
CA VAL A 94 -11.87 7.25 -18.23
C VAL A 94 -10.96 8.29 -18.89
N ARG A 95 -10.45 9.24 -18.11
CA ARG A 95 -9.50 10.27 -18.56
C ARG A 95 -8.44 10.43 -17.50
N PHE A 96 -7.19 10.42 -17.90
CA PHE A 96 -6.07 10.54 -16.98
C PHE A 96 -6.16 11.87 -16.20
N ASP A 97 -6.14 11.77 -14.87
CA ASP A 97 -6.12 12.87 -13.92
C ASP A 97 -5.22 12.43 -12.76
N PHE A 98 -3.97 12.89 -12.79
CA PHE A 98 -2.96 12.46 -11.83
C PHE A 98 -3.35 12.79 -10.38
N THR A 99 -3.93 13.97 -10.13
CA THR A 99 -4.40 14.36 -8.79
C THR A 99 -5.50 13.44 -8.28
N ALA A 100 -6.42 13.02 -9.15
CA ALA A 100 -7.45 12.06 -8.78
C ALA A 100 -6.88 10.66 -8.49
N VAL A 101 -5.87 10.22 -9.25
CA VAL A 101 -5.16 8.95 -9.01
C VAL A 101 -4.44 8.99 -7.66
N GLU A 102 -3.63 10.01 -7.41
CA GLU A 102 -2.87 10.15 -6.16
C GLU A 102 -3.79 10.14 -4.95
N ARG A 103 -4.89 10.90 -4.99
CA ARG A 103 -5.89 10.92 -3.93
C ARG A 103 -6.56 9.55 -3.72
N TYR A 104 -6.87 8.85 -4.80
CA TYR A 104 -7.47 7.51 -4.73
C TYR A 104 -6.50 6.51 -4.06
N VAL A 105 -5.24 6.50 -4.52
CA VAL A 105 -4.19 5.60 -4.03
C VAL A 105 -3.88 5.89 -2.56
N ALA A 106 -3.64 7.15 -2.19
CA ALA A 106 -3.39 7.56 -0.81
C ALA A 106 -4.54 7.16 0.12
N LYS A 107 -5.80 7.38 -0.29
CA LYS A 107 -6.97 6.94 0.49
C LYS A 107 -7.01 5.43 0.67
N ARG A 108 -6.76 4.66 -0.39
CA ARG A 108 -6.78 3.19 -0.36
C ARG A 108 -5.68 2.63 0.54
N ILE A 109 -4.50 3.24 0.53
CA ILE A 109 -3.38 2.93 1.42
C ILE A 109 -3.72 3.24 2.88
N ALA A 110 -4.24 4.44 3.17
CA ALA A 110 -4.60 4.82 4.54
C ALA A 110 -5.68 3.93 5.16
N GLN A 111 -6.52 3.28 4.33
CA GLN A 111 -7.52 2.32 4.78
C GLN A 111 -6.93 0.93 5.12
N ALA A 112 -5.71 0.63 4.66
CA ALA A 112 -5.01 -0.59 5.01
C ALA A 112 -4.36 -0.44 6.39
N THR A 113 -5.03 -1.00 7.40
CA THR A 113 -4.55 -1.01 8.80
C THR A 113 -4.32 -2.45 9.25
N GLY A 114 -3.29 -2.69 10.07
CA GLY A 114 -2.90 -4.03 10.54
C GLY A 114 -2.21 -3.97 11.90
N THR A 115 -1.94 -5.12 12.51
CA THR A 115 -1.14 -5.20 13.74
C THR A 115 0.35 -5.03 13.47
N ASP A 116 0.78 -5.30 12.25
CA ASP A 116 2.15 -5.15 11.77
C ASP A 116 2.19 -4.76 10.28
N TRP A 117 3.39 -4.56 9.78
CA TRP A 117 3.62 -4.20 8.39
C TRP A 117 3.27 -5.31 7.39
N PRO A 118 3.68 -6.59 7.57
CA PRO A 118 3.29 -7.67 6.68
C PRO A 118 1.78 -7.82 6.48
N GLU A 119 0.95 -7.62 7.51
CA GLU A 119 -0.51 -7.64 7.37
C GLU A 119 -1.02 -6.51 6.47
N ILE A 120 -0.45 -5.30 6.59
CA ILE A 120 -0.78 -4.16 5.74
C ILE A 120 -0.31 -4.41 4.30
N ALA A 121 0.95 -4.78 4.11
CA ALA A 121 1.54 -5.09 2.80
C ALA A 121 0.73 -6.17 2.08
N THR A 122 0.30 -7.23 2.78
CA THR A 122 -0.58 -8.28 2.23
C THR A 122 -1.94 -7.74 1.80
N LYS A 123 -2.51 -6.75 2.49
CA LYS A 123 -3.77 -6.10 2.09
C LYS A 123 -3.59 -5.26 0.83
N LEU A 124 -2.46 -4.55 0.73
CA LEU A 124 -2.11 -3.78 -0.45
C LEU A 124 -1.85 -4.70 -1.66
N ALA A 125 -1.16 -5.82 -1.45
CA ALA A 125 -0.84 -6.84 -2.46
C ALA A 125 -2.07 -7.48 -3.15
N ARG A 126 -3.27 -7.30 -2.59
CA ARG A 126 -4.53 -7.75 -3.21
C ARG A 126 -4.85 -6.99 -4.49
N TRP A 127 -4.33 -5.78 -4.66
CA TRP A 127 -4.63 -4.91 -5.80
C TRP A 127 -3.41 -4.28 -6.46
N SER A 128 -2.21 -4.45 -5.88
CA SER A 128 -0.92 -4.06 -6.45
C SER A 128 0.09 -5.20 -6.31
N ARG A 129 1.14 -5.21 -7.13
CA ARG A 129 2.26 -6.16 -7.04
C ARG A 129 3.22 -5.66 -5.98
N TRP A 130 3.45 -6.45 -4.94
CA TRP A 130 4.36 -6.10 -3.87
C TRP A 130 5.76 -6.61 -4.17
N GLU A 131 6.81 -5.80 -3.96
CA GLU A 131 8.18 -6.20 -4.30
C GLU A 131 8.70 -7.41 -3.50
N PHE A 132 8.11 -7.67 -2.32
CA PHE A 132 8.40 -8.84 -1.48
C PHE A 132 7.26 -9.87 -1.47
N GLU A 133 6.35 -9.84 -2.46
CA GLU A 133 5.30 -10.87 -2.58
C GLU A 133 5.96 -12.26 -2.62
N ASP A 134 5.49 -13.15 -1.74
CA ASP A 134 6.00 -14.51 -1.54
C ASP A 134 7.48 -14.64 -1.15
N TYR A 135 8.14 -13.56 -0.70
CA TYR A 135 9.51 -13.63 -0.19
C TYR A 135 9.57 -14.50 1.07
N VAL A 136 10.50 -15.47 1.06
CA VAL A 136 10.84 -16.29 2.22
C VAL A 136 12.30 -16.06 2.58
N GLU A 137 12.55 -15.56 3.78
CA GLU A 137 13.90 -15.39 4.28
C GLU A 137 14.60 -16.76 4.38
N LEU A 138 15.73 -16.89 3.70
CA LEU A 138 16.52 -18.12 3.77
C LEU A 138 17.29 -18.16 5.09
N PRO A 139 17.38 -19.34 5.74
CA PRO A 139 18.20 -19.47 6.94
C PRO A 139 19.66 -19.13 6.63
N PRO A 140 20.41 -18.56 7.60
CA PRO A 140 21.79 -18.14 7.39
C PRO A 140 22.64 -19.34 6.93
N LYS A 141 23.48 -19.11 5.92
CA LYS A 141 24.48 -20.10 5.50
C LYS A 141 25.45 -20.31 6.66
N ARG A 142 25.53 -21.56 7.13
CA ARG A 142 26.50 -21.99 8.15
C ARG A 142 27.93 -21.89 7.63
#